data_AF-A0A538HR51-F1
#
_entry.id   AF-A0A538HR51-F1
#
_cell.length_a   1.000
_cell.length_b   1.000
_cell.length_c   1.000
_cell.angle_alpha   90.00
_cell.angle_beta   90.00
_cell.angle_gamma   90.00
#
_symmetry.space_group_name_H-M   'P 1'
#
loop_
_entity.id
_entity.type
_entity.pdbx_description
1 polymer ?
#
loop_
_entity_poly.entity_id
_entity_poly.type
_entity_poly.pdbx_seq_one_letter_code
_entity_poly.pdbx_strand_id
1 'polypeptide(L)' 'MARKTVLVCDMCGAEVGDAKGATMRLTYSDARRGAKQADLCDGCAGGLPGISVARRGRRPKSAAA' A
#
# COMPACT_ATOMS: atom_id res chain seq x y z
N MET A 1 -7.88 -13.80 -27.00
CA MET A 1 -8.00 -12.48 -26.33
C MET A 1 -7.24 -12.54 -25.02
N ALA A 2 -6.26 -11.66 -24.80
CA ALA A 2 -5.53 -11.63 -23.53
C ALA A 2 -6.43 -11.01 -22.45
N ARG A 3 -6.59 -11.69 -21.30
CA ARG A 3 -7.34 -11.15 -20.18
C ARG A 3 -6.45 -10.14 -19.45
N LYS A 4 -6.82 -8.87 -19.45
CA LYS A 4 -6.14 -7.84 -18.66
C LYS A 4 -6.68 -7.91 -17.23
N THR A 5 -5.79 -8.06 -16.25
CA THR A 5 -6.11 -7.87 -14.84
C THR A 5 -6.12 -6.37 -14.54
N VAL A 6 -7.24 -5.85 -14.05
CA VAL A 6 -7.36 -4.45 -13.64
C VAL A 6 -7.36 -4.41 -12.12
N LEU A 7 -6.44 -3.64 -11.54
CA LEU A 7 -6.44 -3.36 -10.11
C LEU A 7 -7.41 -2.21 -9.83
N VAL A 8 -8.27 -2.36 -8.84
CA VAL A 8 -9.27 -1.36 -8.46
C VAL A 8 -9.06 -0.99 -7.00
N CYS A 9 -9.14 0.31 -6.70
CA CYS A 9 -9.00 0.83 -5.35
C CYS A 9 -10.22 0.43 -4.50
N ASP A 10 -10.01 -0.26 -3.38
CA ASP A 10 -11.07 -0.68 -2.47
C ASP A 10 -11.77 0.50 -1.76
N MET A 11 -11.13 1.67 -1.72
CA MET A 11 -11.67 2.85 -1.04
C MET A 11 -12.56 3.72 -1.93
N CYS A 12 -12.20 3.91 -3.20
CA CYS A 12 -12.91 4.82 -4.10
C CYS A 12 -13.42 4.19 -5.40
N GLY A 13 -13.11 2.90 -5.65
CA GLY A 13 -13.53 2.18 -6.85
C GLY A 13 -12.82 2.60 -8.15
N ALA A 14 -11.83 3.50 -8.07
CA ALA A 14 -11.06 3.91 -9.24
C ALA A 14 -10.08 2.83 -9.69
N GLU A 15 -9.89 2.69 -11.00
CA GLU A 15 -8.83 1.86 -11.55
C GLU A 15 -7.46 2.41 -11.13
N VAL A 16 -6.60 1.50 -10.69
CA VAL A 16 -5.24 1.79 -10.28
C VAL A 16 -4.31 1.53 -11.46
N GLY A 17 -3.63 2.58 -11.92
CA GLY A 17 -2.69 2.48 -13.02
C GLY A 17 -1.45 1.65 -12.68
N ASP A 18 -0.78 1.12 -13.70
CA ASP A 18 0.42 0.30 -13.53
C ASP A 18 1.50 1.06 -12.74
N ALA A 19 2.06 0.41 -11.71
CA ALA A 19 3.04 0.96 -10.77
C ALA A 19 2.58 2.18 -9.94
N LYS A 20 1.28 2.49 -9.95
CA LYS A 20 0.65 3.45 -9.03
C LYS A 20 -0.15 2.68 -8.00
N GLY A 21 -0.26 3.19 -6.78
CA GLY A 21 -1.03 2.56 -5.70
C GLY A 21 -0.19 1.86 -4.64
N ALA A 22 -0.91 1.37 -3.63
CA ALA A 22 -0.35 0.77 -2.43
C ALA A 22 -1.25 -0.35 -1.90
N THR A 23 -0.63 -1.35 -1.30
CA THR A 23 -1.33 -2.40 -0.55
C THR A 23 -1.20 -2.12 0.94
N MET A 24 -2.33 -1.93 1.61
CA MET A 24 -2.41 -1.71 3.05
C MET A 24 -2.70 -3.03 3.76
N ARG A 25 -2.02 -3.29 4.90
CA ARG A 25 -2.37 -4.37 5.83
C ARG A 25 -2.60 -3.83 7.23
N LEU A 26 -3.83 -3.95 7.72
CA LEU A 26 -4.24 -3.59 9.07
C LEU A 26 -4.31 -4.85 9.94
N THR A 27 -3.43 -4.95 10.93
CA THR A 27 -3.45 -6.05 11.91
C THR A 27 -4.15 -5.58 13.17
N TYR A 28 -5.16 -6.33 13.63
CA TYR A 28 -5.83 -6.02 14.90
C TYR A 28 -5.01 -6.53 16.08
N SER A 29 -5.08 -5.82 17.21
CA SER A 29 -4.49 -6.28 18.47
C SER A 29 -5.19 -7.51 19.04
N ASP A 30 -6.51 -7.64 18.83
CA ASP A 30 -7.24 -8.87 19.12
C ASP A 30 -6.90 -9.93 18.05
N ALA A 31 -6.14 -10.95 18.46
CA ALA A 31 -5.67 -12.02 17.60
C ALA A 31 -6.81 -12.79 16.89
N ARG A 32 -8.02 -12.81 17.45
CA ARG A 32 -9.17 -13.50 16.85
C ARG A 32 -9.70 -12.79 15.60
N ARG A 33 -9.45 -11.48 15.48
CA ARG A 33 -9.87 -10.67 14.33
C ARG A 33 -8.91 -10.76 13.15
N GLY A 34 -7.68 -11.21 13.38
CA GLY A 34 -6.66 -11.36 12.34
C GLY A 34 -6.20 -10.04 11.73
N ALA A 35 -6.12 -9.99 10.40
CA ALA A 35 -5.71 -8.81 9.64
C ALA A 35 -6.64 -8.56 8.46
N LYS A 36 -6.77 -7.30 8.05
CA LYS A 36 -7.42 -6.89 6.80
C LYS A 36 -6.37 -6.39 5.80
N GLN A 37 -6.60 -6.67 4.54
CA GLN A 37 -5.81 -6.17 3.42
C GLN A 37 -6.72 -5.36 2.50
N ALA A 38 -6.18 -4.29 1.89
CA ALA A 38 -6.86 -3.49 0.88
C ALA A 38 -5.85 -2.94 -0.12
N ASP A 39 -6.28 -2.80 -1.38
CA ASP A 39 -5.53 -2.14 -2.43
C ASP A 39 -6.06 -0.72 -2.66
N LEU A 40 -5.14 0.23 -2.77
CA LEU A 40 -5.46 1.66 -2.76
C LEU A 40 -4.72 2.38 -3.89
N CYS A 41 -5.36 3.40 -4.47
CA CYS A 41 -4.67 4.35 -5.34
C CYS A 41 -3.80 5.31 -4.51
N ASP A 42 -2.84 5.99 -5.16
CA ASP A 42 -1.90 6.90 -4.47
C ASP A 42 -2.60 7.98 -3.64
N GLY A 43 -3.70 8.55 -4.14
CA GLY A 43 -4.46 9.59 -3.44
C GLY A 43 -5.11 9.07 -2.16
N CYS A 44 -5.75 7.91 -2.22
CA CYS A 44 -6.34 7.26 -1.04
C CYS A 44 -5.27 6.79 -0.07
N ALA A 45 -4.17 6.23 -0.56
CA ALA A 45 -3.05 5.77 0.26
C ALA A 45 -2.36 6.93 1.00
N GLY A 46 -2.17 8.07 0.33
CA GLY A 46 -1.57 9.27 0.93
C GLY A 46 -2.41 9.91 2.04
N GLY A 47 -3.73 9.70 2.04
CA GLY A 47 -4.63 10.17 3.09
C GLY A 47 -4.72 9.28 4.32
N LEU A 48 -4.07 8.10 4.31
CA LEU A 48 -4.11 7.18 5.45
C LEU A 48 -3.29 7.69 6.63
N PRO A 49 -3.74 7.42 7.88
CA PRO A 49 -2.99 7.79 9.07
C PRO A 49 -1.69 6.98 9.17
N GLY A 50 -0.63 7.63 9.63
CA GLY A 50 0.67 7.02 9.86
C GLY A 50 1.82 7.93 9.46
N ILE A 51 3.03 7.39 9.54
CA ILE A 51 4.24 8.06 9.04
C ILE A 51 4.90 7.21 7.97
N SER A 52 5.58 7.85 7.02
CA SER A 52 6.37 7.16 6.01
C SER A 52 7.48 6.35 6.69
N VAL A 53 7.44 5.03 6.56
CA VAL A 53 8.49 4.16 7.08
C VAL A 53 9.56 3.98 5.99
N ALA A 54 10.79 4.36 6.29
CA ALA A 54 11.91 4.08 5.38
C ALA A 54 12.07 2.56 5.21
N ARG A 55 12.38 2.11 3.98
CA ARG A 55 12.69 0.69 3.73
C ARG A 55 13.85 0.28 4.64
N ARG A 56 13.60 -0.59 5.62
CA ARG A 56 14.67 -1.14 6.47
C ARG A 56 15.74 -1.73 5.56
N GLY A 57 16.98 -1.29 5.71
CA GLY A 57 18.12 -1.72 4.88
C GLY A 57 18.56 -0.74 3.79
N ARG A 58 17.81 0.34 3.48
CA ARG A 58 18.35 1.42 2.64
C ARG A 58 19.31 2.26 3.49
N ARG A 59 20.62 2.00 3.38
CA ARG A 59 21.67 2.83 4.00
C ARG A 59 21.43 4.29 3.60
N PRO A 60 21.40 5.24 4.55
CA PRO A 60 21.29 6.65 4.21
C PRO A 60 22.45 7.05 3.30
N LYS A 61 22.21 7.94 2.33
CA LYS A 61 23.21 8.33 1.33
C LYS A 61 24.48 8.94 1.98
N SER A 62 24.35 9.51 3.17
CA SER A 62 25.45 10.00 4.00
C SER A 62 26.29 8.92 4.66
N ALA A 63 25.80 7.68 4.74
CA ALA A 63 26.53 6.52 5.30
C ALA A 63 27.10 5.59 4.20
N ALA A 64 27.06 6.03 2.94
CA ALA A 64 27.80 5.44 1.84
C ALA A 64 29.02 6.33 1.55
N ALA A 65 29.96 6.36 2.50
CA ALA A 65 31.28 6.96 2.37
C ALA A 65 32.30 5.93 2.85
#